data_AF-A0A1F4Y855-F1
#
_entry.id   AF-A0A1F4Y855-F1
#
_cell.length_a   1.000
_cell.length_b   1.000
_cell.length_c   1.000
_cell.angle_alpha   90.00
_cell.angle_beta   90.00
_cell.angle_gamma   90.00
#
_symmetry.space_group_name_H-M   'P 1'
#
loop_
_entity.id
_entity.type
_entity.pdbx_description
1 polymer ?
#
loop_
_entity_poly.entity_id
_entity_poly.type
_entity_poly.pdbx_seq_one_letter_code
_entity_poly.pdbx_strand_id
1 'polypeptide(L)'
;EALSRGAEGAIFIDSSFKACRLLKENIQILRLEDKATVMCRKVNEALESFAQEGRCFDLIFVDPPFPANLCQKTLDKLHEQGLLNHNTIIIIHHHQKEEVCSSWENLELVRKRKFGDNLVSIFLYTRQEKS
;
A
#
# COMPACT_ATOMS: atom_id res chain seq x y z
N GLU A 1 4.99 -9.21 -7.35
CA GLU A 1 4.89 -10.25 -6.29
C GLU A 1 3.45 -10.65 -5.94
N ALA A 2 2.52 -9.72 -5.67
CA ALA A 2 1.13 -10.08 -5.34
C ALA A 2 0.41 -10.88 -6.45
N LEU A 3 0.45 -10.38 -7.70
CA LEU A 3 -0.14 -11.07 -8.85
C LEU A 3 0.46 -12.47 -9.09
N SER A 4 1.78 -12.60 -8.96
CA SER A 4 2.49 -13.88 -9.07
C SER A 4 2.13 -14.88 -7.96
N ARG A 5 1.51 -14.41 -6.86
CA ARG A 5 1.10 -15.22 -5.71
C ARG A 5 -0.43 -15.40 -5.61
N GLY A 6 -1.17 -15.07 -6.67
CA GLY A 6 -2.60 -15.38 -6.78
C GLY A 6 -3.55 -14.24 -6.46
N ALA A 7 -3.08 -12.99 -6.35
CA ALA A 7 -3.98 -11.84 -6.25
C ALA A 7 -4.89 -11.74 -7.49
N GLU A 8 -6.16 -11.41 -7.28
CA GLU A 8 -7.16 -11.24 -8.36
C GLU A 8 -6.79 -10.08 -9.28
N GLY A 9 -6.31 -8.98 -8.70
CA GLY A 9 -5.77 -7.84 -9.42
C GLY A 9 -4.82 -7.01 -8.55
N ALA A 10 -4.13 -6.06 -9.17
CA ALA A 10 -3.26 -5.11 -8.48
C ALA A 10 -3.34 -3.73 -9.11
N ILE A 11 -3.31 -2.70 -8.26
CA ILE A 11 -3.19 -1.30 -8.67
C ILE A 11 -1.82 -0.79 -8.25
N PHE A 12 -1.07 -0.25 -9.19
CA PHE A 12 0.23 0.37 -8.98
C PHE A 12 0.08 1.88 -9.11
N ILE A 13 0.60 2.64 -8.14
CA ILE A 13 0.46 4.10 -8.08
C ILE A 13 1.85 4.70 -7.94
N ASP A 14 2.23 5.56 -8.87
CA ASP A 14 3.48 6.31 -8.81
C ASP A 14 3.32 7.64 -9.57
N SER A 15 3.84 8.74 -9.01
CA SER A 15 3.82 10.04 -9.70
C SER A 15 4.89 10.19 -10.78
N SER A 16 5.91 9.32 -10.78
CA SER A 16 7.00 9.33 -11.76
C SER A 16 6.56 8.67 -13.06
N PHE A 17 6.44 9.48 -14.12
CA PHE A 17 6.15 8.98 -15.47
C PHE A 17 7.14 7.90 -15.93
N LYS A 18 8.41 8.02 -15.55
CA LYS A 18 9.44 7.02 -15.88
C LYS A 18 9.16 5.68 -15.19
N ALA A 19 8.87 5.70 -13.88
CA ALA A 19 8.54 4.48 -13.13
C ALA A 19 7.26 3.84 -13.66
N CYS A 20 6.23 4.66 -13.89
CA CYS A 20 4.98 4.26 -14.52
C CYS A 20 5.17 3.56 -15.88
N ARG A 21 6.01 4.12 -16.74
CA ARG A 21 6.29 3.56 -18.06
C ARG A 21 6.94 2.18 -17.93
N LEU A 22 7.97 2.07 -17.09
CA LEU A 22 8.64 0.80 -16.81
C LEU A 22 7.69 -0.24 -16.22
N LEU A 23 6.79 0.16 -15.31
CA LEU A 23 5.75 -0.72 -14.76
C LEU A 23 4.81 -1.23 -15.84
N LYS A 24 4.35 -0.37 -16.76
CA LYS A 24 3.50 -0.77 -17.88
C LYS A 24 4.22 -1.74 -18.83
N GLU A 25 5.48 -1.47 -19.16
CA GLU A 25 6.31 -2.37 -19.98
C GLU A 25 6.47 -3.74 -19.31
N ASN A 26 6.75 -3.77 -17.99
CA ASN A 26 6.85 -5.02 -17.24
C ASN A 26 5.52 -5.79 -17.20
N ILE A 27 4.40 -5.10 -17.01
CA ILE A 27 3.06 -5.73 -17.03
C ILE A 27 2.78 -6.37 -18.39
N GLN A 28 3.15 -5.72 -19.49
CA GLN A 28 2.99 -6.26 -20.84
C GLN A 28 3.87 -7.48 -21.08
N ILE A 29 5.15 -7.41 -20.71
CA ILE A 29 6.09 -8.53 -20.85
C ILE A 29 5.57 -9.76 -20.08
N LEU A 30 4.99 -9.54 -18.90
CA LEU A 30 4.45 -10.60 -18.05
C LEU A 30 3.02 -11.03 -18.41
N ARG A 31 2.39 -10.38 -19.40
CA ARG A 31 1.00 -10.64 -19.83
C ARG A 31 -0.03 -10.51 -18.69
N LEU A 32 0.11 -9.45 -17.90
CA LEU A 32 -0.71 -9.19 -16.71
C LEU A 32 -1.68 -8.02 -16.91
N GLU A 33 -1.90 -7.56 -18.14
CA GLU A 33 -2.70 -6.38 -18.46
C GLU A 33 -4.13 -6.48 -17.92
N ASP A 34 -4.73 -7.67 -17.97
CA ASP A 34 -6.11 -7.90 -17.49
C ASP A 34 -6.24 -7.86 -15.97
N LYS A 35 -5.12 -7.91 -15.24
CA LYS A 35 -5.07 -7.99 -13.77
C LYS A 35 -4.31 -6.83 -13.13
N ALA A 36 -3.69 -5.95 -13.90
CA ALA A 36 -2.82 -4.90 -13.40
C ALA A 36 -3.19 -3.54 -13.97
N THR A 37 -3.46 -2.59 -13.08
CA THR A 37 -3.70 -1.18 -13.45
C THR A 37 -2.56 -0.31 -12.96
N VAL A 38 -2.05 0.58 -13.82
CA VAL A 38 -1.01 1.56 -13.44
C VAL A 38 -1.60 2.97 -13.46
N MET A 39 -1.56 3.65 -12.32
CA MET A 39 -2.05 5.02 -12.13
C MET A 39 -0.88 5.99 -11.93
N CYS A 40 -0.65 6.84 -12.93
CA CYS A 40 0.44 7.81 -12.91
C CYS A 40 -0.02 9.14 -12.28
N ARG A 41 -0.14 9.16 -10.95
CA ARG A 41 -0.62 10.31 -10.18
C ARG A 41 -0.09 10.26 -8.75
N LYS A 42 -0.33 11.33 -7.99
CA LYS A 42 0.05 11.36 -6.57
C LYS A 42 -0.79 10.36 -5.77
N VAL A 43 -0.19 9.72 -4.77
CA VAL A 43 -0.86 8.76 -3.89
C VAL A 43 -2.14 9.35 -3.29
N ASN A 44 -2.10 10.56 -2.75
CA ASN A 44 -3.27 11.19 -2.12
C ASN A 44 -4.47 11.33 -3.07
N GLU A 45 -4.23 11.71 -4.33
CA GLU A 45 -5.28 11.83 -5.35
C GLU A 45 -5.88 10.47 -5.70
N ALA A 46 -5.05 9.41 -5.72
CA ALA A 46 -5.53 8.06 -5.96
C ALA A 46 -6.38 7.53 -4.79
N LEU A 47 -5.92 7.73 -3.54
CA LEU A 47 -6.66 7.30 -2.35
C LEU A 47 -8.03 7.99 -2.25
N GLU A 48 -8.10 9.29 -2.57
CA GLU A 48 -9.35 10.04 -2.62
C GLU A 48 -10.32 9.49 -3.68
N SER A 49 -9.83 9.14 -4.88
CA SER A 49 -10.64 8.49 -5.93
C SER A 49 -11.20 7.15 -5.44
N PHE A 50 -10.36 6.32 -4.82
CA PHE A 50 -10.79 5.02 -4.30
C PHE A 50 -11.84 5.14 -3.20
N ALA A 51 -11.72 6.15 -2.33
CA ALA A 51 -12.68 6.41 -1.27
C ALA A 51 -14.05 6.79 -1.86
N GLN A 52 -14.07 7.64 -2.89
CA GLN A 52 -15.29 8.02 -3.60
C GLN A 52 -15.93 6.83 -4.32
N GLU A 53 -15.11 5.92 -4.84
CA GLU A 53 -15.55 4.67 -5.47
C GLU A 53 -15.95 3.58 -4.46
N GLY A 54 -15.79 3.81 -3.16
CA GLY A 54 -16.09 2.83 -2.10
C GLY A 54 -15.18 1.60 -2.15
N ARG A 55 -13.97 1.73 -2.69
CA ARG A 55 -13.01 0.61 -2.81
C ARG A 55 -12.32 0.32 -1.49
N CYS A 56 -11.90 -0.94 -1.37
CA CYS A 56 -11.13 -1.46 -0.25
C CYS A 56 -10.08 -2.44 -0.79
N PHE A 57 -9.03 -2.68 0.01
CA PHE A 57 -7.90 -3.50 -0.42
C PHE A 57 -7.51 -4.52 0.66
N ASP A 58 -7.21 -5.75 0.24
CA ASP A 58 -6.79 -6.83 1.15
C ASP A 58 -5.28 -6.80 1.43
N LEU A 59 -4.50 -6.25 0.50
CA LEU A 59 -3.04 -6.19 0.59
C LEU A 59 -2.53 -4.86 0.05
N ILE A 60 -1.78 -4.13 0.86
CA ILE A 60 -1.24 -2.82 0.53
C ILE A 60 0.26 -2.81 0.75
N PHE A 61 1.01 -2.34 -0.26
CA PHE A 61 2.44 -2.09 -0.17
C PHE A 61 2.69 -0.59 -0.20
N VAL A 62 3.46 -0.10 0.77
CA VAL A 62 3.83 1.31 0.91
C VAL A 62 5.36 1.39 0.93
N ASP A 63 5.93 1.96 -0.13
CA ASP A 63 7.38 2.15 -0.28
C ASP A 63 7.65 3.56 -0.83
N PRO A 64 7.47 4.61 -0.01
CA PRO A 64 7.66 5.98 -0.45
C PRO A 64 9.16 6.30 -0.59
N PRO A 65 9.52 7.25 -1.45
CA PRO A 65 10.90 7.72 -1.55
C PRO A 65 11.38 8.29 -0.21
N PHE A 66 12.61 7.94 0.19
CA PHE A 66 13.23 8.43 1.42
C PHE A 66 13.96 9.77 1.22
N PRO A 67 13.98 10.66 2.24
CA PRO A 67 13.11 10.73 3.41
C PRO A 67 11.87 11.60 3.13
N ALA A 68 10.66 11.10 3.40
CA ALA A 68 9.45 11.88 3.12
C ALA A 68 8.44 11.95 4.27
N ASN A 69 8.62 11.23 5.39
CA ASN A 69 7.62 11.12 6.46
C ASN A 69 6.21 10.83 5.91
N LEU A 70 6.14 10.02 4.85
CA LEU A 70 4.92 9.72 4.12
C LEU A 70 4.30 8.40 4.58
N CYS A 71 5.09 7.51 5.20
CA CYS A 71 4.58 6.19 5.59
C CYS A 71 3.41 6.32 6.55
N GLN A 72 3.59 7.09 7.63
CA GLN A 72 2.54 7.31 8.62
C GLN A 72 1.32 8.03 8.01
N LYS A 73 1.55 9.08 7.22
CA LYS A 73 0.45 9.83 6.58
C LYS A 73 -0.38 8.97 5.63
N THR A 74 0.28 8.12 4.84
CA THR A 74 -0.40 7.18 3.95
C THR A 74 -1.17 6.16 4.75
N LEU A 75 -0.59 5.62 5.82
CA LEU A 75 -1.26 4.71 6.73
C LEU A 75 -2.53 5.35 7.29
N ASP A 76 -2.44 6.53 7.91
CA ASP A 76 -3.57 7.27 8.47
C ASP A 76 -4.67 7.52 7.44
N LYS A 77 -4.30 7.97 6.25
CA LYS A 77 -5.23 8.26 5.16
C LYS A 77 -6.00 7.01 4.71
N LEU A 78 -5.34 5.86 4.62
CA LEU A 78 -5.99 4.58 4.27
C LEU A 78 -7.09 4.22 5.26
N HIS A 79 -6.83 4.42 6.56
CA HIS A 79 -7.80 4.14 7.61
C HIS A 79 -8.95 5.14 7.62
N GLU A 80 -8.65 6.43 7.63
CA GLU A 80 -9.65 7.51 7.65
C GLU A 80 -10.62 7.44 6.47
N GLN A 81 -10.14 7.01 5.30
CA GLN A 81 -10.94 6.90 4.09
C GLN A 81 -11.65 5.55 3.92
N GLY A 82 -11.53 4.64 4.89
CA GLY A 82 -12.20 3.34 4.84
C GLY A 82 -11.69 2.43 3.71
N LEU A 83 -10.44 2.59 3.29
CA LEU A 83 -9.82 1.82 2.20
C LEU A 83 -9.32 0.43 2.64
N LEU A 84 -9.54 0.09 3.91
CA LEU A 84 -9.13 -1.17 4.54
C LEU A 84 -10.33 -2.10 4.68
N ASN A 85 -10.16 -3.35 4.23
CA ASN A 85 -11.09 -4.46 4.42
C ASN A 85 -11.04 -5.03 5.84
N HIS A 86 -11.84 -6.06 6.12
CA HIS A 86 -11.85 -6.69 7.44
C HIS A 86 -10.48 -7.27 7.83
N ASN A 87 -9.68 -7.79 6.88
CA ASN A 87 -8.37 -8.41 7.15
C ASN A 87 -7.30 -7.87 6.19
N THR A 88 -7.08 -6.56 6.20
CA THR A 88 -6.06 -5.96 5.33
C THR A 88 -4.66 -6.16 5.88
N ILE A 89 -3.75 -6.66 5.05
CA ILE A 89 -2.32 -6.70 5.34
C ILE A 89 -1.67 -5.44 4.75
N ILE A 90 -0.95 -4.70 5.58
CA ILE A 90 -0.23 -3.49 5.17
C ILE A 90 1.26 -3.73 5.37
N ILE A 91 2.02 -3.64 4.29
CA ILE A 91 3.47 -3.81 4.28
C ILE A 91 4.11 -2.46 3.98
N ILE A 92 4.86 -1.94 4.94
CA ILE A 92 5.52 -0.64 4.85
C ILE A 92 7.03 -0.87 4.85
N HIS A 93 7.68 -0.42 3.79
CA HIS A 93 9.14 -0.34 3.72
C HIS A 93 9.56 1.07 4.13
N HIS A 94 10.38 1.18 5.18
CA HIS A 94 10.79 2.47 5.70
C HIS A 94 12.18 2.50 6.33
N HIS A 95 12.84 3.66 6.34
CA HIS A 95 14.12 3.86 7.01
C HIS A 95 13.96 3.78 8.53
N GLN A 96 14.97 3.27 9.25
CA GLN A 96 14.94 3.07 10.71
C GLN A 96 14.74 4.34 11.56
N LYS A 97 14.88 5.52 10.95
CA LYS A 97 14.66 6.83 11.57
C LYS A 97 13.23 7.35 11.38
N GLU A 98 12.45 6.73 10.50
CA GLU A 98 11.03 7.04 10.36
C GLU A 98 10.25 6.16 11.33
N GLU A 99 9.51 6.80 12.23
CA GLU A 99 8.57 6.11 13.09
C GLU A 99 7.27 5.84 12.32
N VAL A 100 6.87 4.58 12.33
CA VAL A 100 5.58 4.13 11.78
C VAL A 100 4.90 3.38 12.92
N CYS A 101 3.87 4.02 13.47
CA CYS A 101 3.17 3.57 14.66
C CYS A 101 1.67 3.54 14.37
N SER A 102 0.99 2.50 14.85
CA SER A 102 -0.47 2.49 14.90
C SER A 102 -0.93 2.79 16.32
N SER A 103 -1.78 3.80 16.48
CA SER A 103 -2.51 4.04 17.73
C SER A 103 -3.91 3.40 17.71
N TRP A 104 -4.26 2.74 16.60
CA TRP A 104 -5.60 2.18 16.42
C TRP A 104 -5.68 0.80 17.03
N GLU A 105 -6.75 0.56 17.78
CA GLU A 105 -7.03 -0.73 18.42
C GLU A 105 -7.16 -1.89 17.41
N ASN A 106 -7.46 -1.57 16.16
CA ASN A 106 -7.68 -2.52 15.08
C ASN A 106 -6.48 -2.67 14.12
N LEU A 107 -5.30 -2.16 14.46
CA LEU A 107 -4.10 -2.31 13.64
C LEU A 107 -2.92 -2.85 14.47
N GLU A 108 -2.57 -4.10 14.22
CA GLU A 108 -1.51 -4.82 14.92
C GLU A 108 -0.23 -4.89 14.09
N LEU A 109 0.93 -4.61 14.69
CA LEU A 109 2.23 -4.90 14.08
C LEU A 109 2.56 -6.40 14.22
N VAL A 110 2.30 -7.16 13.18
CA VAL A 110 2.54 -8.62 13.15
C VAL A 110 4.03 -8.93 13.01
N ARG A 111 4.77 -8.13 12.24
CA ARG A 111 6.19 -8.40 11.99
C ARG A 111 6.98 -7.16 11.65
N LYS A 112 8.21 -7.11 12.14
CA LYS A 112 9.21 -6.11 11.75
C LYS A 112 10.52 -6.81 11.39
N ARG A 113 11.11 -6.46 10.24
CA ARG A 113 12.43 -6.97 9.81
C ARG A 113 13.34 -5.81 9.44
N LYS A 114 14.63 -5.92 9.77
CA LYS A 114 15.65 -4.92 9.44
C LYS A 114 16.55 -5.41 8.31
N PHE A 115 16.87 -4.52 7.37
CA PHE A 115 17.77 -4.72 6.25
C PHE A 115 18.68 -3.50 6.09
N GLY A 116 19.88 -3.57 6.67
CA GLY A 116 20.76 -2.40 6.76
C GLY A 116 20.08 -1.27 7.54
N ASP A 117 19.95 -0.10 6.92
CA ASP A 117 19.27 1.05 7.51
C ASP A 117 17.75 1.08 7.28
N ASN A 118 17.22 0.13 6.50
CA ASN A 118 15.80 0.01 6.20
C ASN A 118 15.11 -1.04 7.07
N LEU A 119 13.80 -0.89 7.20
CA LEU A 119 12.88 -1.73 7.93
C LEU A 119 11.71 -2.11 7.02
N VAL A 120 11.24 -3.33 7.15
CA VAL A 120 9.95 -3.77 6.60
C VAL A 120 9.05 -4.08 7.78
N SER A 121 7.99 -3.30 7.93
CA SER A 121 6.96 -3.48 8.94
C SER A 121 5.70 -4.02 8.29
N ILE A 122 5.15 -5.10 8.84
CA ILE A 122 3.94 -5.77 8.38
C ILE A 122 2.88 -5.61 9.46
N PHE A 123 1.80 -4.96 9.09
CA PHE A 123 0.64 -4.75 9.95
C PHE A 123 -0.56 -5.57 9.45
N LEU A 124 -1.38 -6.02 10.40
CA LEU A 124 -2.68 -6.62 10.13
C LEU A 124 -3.76 -5.67 10.68
N TYR A 125 -4.64 -5.24 9.80
CA TYR A 125 -5.83 -4.49 10.17
C TYR A 125 -7.00 -5.44 10.32
N THR A 126 -7.68 -5.41 11.47
CA THR A 126 -8.88 -6.21 11.75
C THR A 126 -10.07 -5.33 12.08
N ARG A 127 -11.01 -5.16 11.13
CA ARG A 127 -12.19 -4.31 11.37
C ARG A 127 -13.03 -4.92 12.49
N GLN A 128 -13.18 -4.20 13.60
CA GLN A 128 -14.13 -4.61 14.65
C GLN A 128 -15.56 -4.51 14.10
N GLU A 129 -16.29 -5.62 14.16
CA GLU A 129 -17.74 -5.59 13.94
C GLU A 129 -18.37 -4.90 15.15
N LYS A 130 -19.03 -3.76 14.93
CA LYS A 130 -19.90 -3.19 15.97
C LYS A 130 -21.05 -4.19 16.17
N SER A 131 -21.05 -4.87 17.31
CA SER A 131 -22.23 -5.58 17.82
C SER A 131 -23.38 -4.61 18.09
#